data_AF-A0A3M2D7A8-F1
#
_entry.id   AF-A0A3M2D7A8-F1
#
_cell.length_a   1.000
_cell.length_b   1.000
_cell.length_c   1.000
_cell.angle_alpha   90.00
_cell.angle_beta   90.00
_cell.angle_gamma   90.00
#
_symmetry.space_group_name_H-M   'P 1'
#
loop_
_entity.id
_entity.type
_entity.pdbx_description
1 polymer ?
#
loop_
_entity_poly.entity_id
_entity_poly.type
_entity_poly.pdbx_seq_one_letter_code
_entity_poly.pdbx_strand_id
1 'polypeptide(L)'
;MIGQYDGDGRHVKKFVHLTEETIRFTYDASGKMLAEYSTVIASVEEAKISYLTSDHLGNPRVLTEQSGKVYSRRDFTPFGEEIRTPQRTEQLGYSVDAVKQKFTGYERDSESEFDYAKARYYSNQYG
;
A
#
# COMPACT_ATOMS: atom_id res chain seq x y z
N MET A 1 -0.40 -11.41 13.11
CA MET A 1 -1.50 -10.41 13.17
C MET A 1 -2.83 -11.12 12.91
N ILE A 2 -4.00 -10.54 13.21
CA ILE A 2 -5.31 -11.16 12.88
C ILE A 2 -6.14 -10.20 12.02
N GLY A 3 -6.52 -10.65 10.82
CA GLY A 3 -7.43 -9.96 9.91
C GLY A 3 -8.86 -10.48 10.02
N GLN A 4 -9.85 -9.60 9.81
CA GLN A 4 -11.27 -9.92 9.75
C GLN A 4 -11.83 -9.46 8.41
N TYR A 5 -12.75 -10.25 7.87
CA TYR A 5 -13.30 -10.07 6.53
C TYR A 5 -14.83 -9.95 6.56
N ASP A 6 -15.41 -9.18 5.63
CA ASP A 6 -16.85 -9.16 5.41
C ASP A 6 -17.33 -10.42 4.65
N GLY A 7 -18.64 -10.54 4.41
CA GLY A 7 -19.24 -11.66 3.69
C GLY A 7 -18.80 -11.77 2.21
N ASP A 8 -18.23 -10.70 1.65
CA ASP A 8 -17.67 -10.67 0.30
C ASP A 8 -16.15 -10.93 0.29
N GLY A 9 -15.56 -11.24 1.46
CA GLY A 9 -14.13 -11.49 1.61
C GLY A 9 -13.26 -10.23 1.57
N ARG A 10 -13.80 -9.02 1.79
CA ARG A 10 -12.98 -7.80 1.90
C ARG A 10 -12.44 -7.64 3.30
N HIS A 11 -11.19 -7.21 3.43
CA HIS A 11 -10.55 -6.99 4.72
C HIS A 11 -11.17 -5.77 5.41
N VAL A 12 -11.86 -5.94 6.53
CA VAL A 12 -12.58 -4.86 7.24
C VAL A 12 -11.87 -4.39 8.51
N LYS A 13 -11.06 -5.26 9.12
CA LYS A 13 -10.33 -4.95 10.34
C LYS A 13 -9.05 -5.77 10.46
N LYS A 14 -7.95 -5.14 10.88
CA LYS A 14 -6.69 -5.77 11.28
C LYS A 14 -6.39 -5.45 12.73
N PHE A 15 -5.96 -6.45 13.50
CA PHE A 15 -5.46 -6.29 14.86
C PHE A 15 -4.00 -6.72 14.97
N VAL A 16 -3.16 -5.81 15.47
CA VAL A 16 -1.73 -6.01 15.69
C VAL A 16 -1.51 -6.19 17.19
N HIS A 17 -1.15 -7.42 17.60
CA HIS A 17 -1.05 -7.76 19.03
C HIS A 17 0.10 -7.05 19.73
N LEU A 18 1.19 -6.76 19.02
CA LEU A 18 2.37 -6.14 19.60
C LEU A 18 2.16 -4.68 19.98
N THR A 19 1.32 -3.96 19.22
CA THR A 19 1.05 -2.52 19.41
C THR A 19 -0.36 -2.26 19.94
N GLU A 20 -1.16 -3.31 20.13
CA GLU A 20 -2.61 -3.25 20.38
C GLU A 20 -3.37 -2.39 19.36
N GLU A 21 -2.78 -2.19 18.18
CA GLU A 21 -3.33 -1.35 17.12
C GLU A 21 -4.49 -2.06 16.42
N THR A 22 -5.58 -1.33 16.25
CA THR A 22 -6.68 -1.73 15.38
C THR A 22 -6.72 -0.83 14.15
N ILE A 23 -6.64 -1.44 12.97
CA ILE A 23 -6.83 -0.75 11.68
C ILE A 23 -8.18 -1.14 11.12
N ARG A 24 -9.01 -0.17 10.74
CA ARG A 24 -10.32 -0.36 10.10
C ARG A 24 -10.25 0.10 8.65
N PHE A 25 -10.82 -0.70 7.76
CA PHE A 25 -10.89 -0.41 6.33
C PHE A 25 -12.33 -0.07 5.96
N THR A 26 -12.52 1.04 5.26
CA THR A 26 -13.85 1.50 4.82
C THR A 26 -13.96 1.42 3.30
N TYR A 27 -15.11 0.98 2.81
CA TYR A 27 -15.37 0.75 1.39
C TYR A 27 -16.62 1.51 0.96
N ASP A 28 -16.66 1.93 -0.31
CA ASP A 28 -17.89 2.42 -0.91
C ASP A 28 -18.85 1.27 -1.26
N ALA A 29 -20.05 1.61 -1.75
CA ALA A 29 -21.06 0.63 -2.13
C ALA A 29 -20.64 -0.28 -3.30
N SER A 30 -19.62 0.09 -4.07
CA SER A 30 -19.04 -0.74 -5.14
C SER A 30 -17.92 -1.66 -4.64
N GLY A 31 -17.55 -1.57 -3.36
CA GLY A 31 -16.49 -2.37 -2.75
C GLY A 31 -15.08 -1.80 -2.99
N LYS A 32 -14.95 -0.52 -3.39
CA LYS A 32 -13.66 0.16 -3.48
C LYS A 32 -13.27 0.71 -2.11
N MET A 33 -12.05 0.44 -1.66
CA MET A 33 -11.52 0.97 -0.40
C MET A 33 -11.37 2.49 -0.49
N LEU A 34 -11.93 3.21 0.48
CA LEU A 34 -11.89 4.67 0.57
C LEU A 34 -10.87 5.17 1.58
N ALA A 35 -10.75 4.50 2.73
CA ALA A 35 -9.85 4.92 3.80
C ALA A 35 -9.48 3.77 4.75
N GLU A 36 -8.29 3.90 5.33
CA GLU A 36 -7.80 3.14 6.48
C GLU A 36 -7.79 4.06 7.71
N TYR A 37 -8.27 3.56 8.85
CA TYR A 37 -8.25 4.28 10.13
C TYR A 37 -7.52 3.43 11.18
N SER A 38 -6.42 3.95 11.71
CA SER A 38 -5.70 3.33 12.82
C SER A 38 -6.13 3.93 14.15
N THR A 39 -6.13 3.12 15.21
CA THR A 39 -6.25 3.60 16.60
C THR A 39 -4.97 4.25 17.12
N VAL A 40 -3.83 4.02 16.46
CA VAL A 40 -2.58 4.73 16.73
C VAL A 40 -2.63 6.06 15.97
N ILE A 41 -2.64 7.16 16.71
CA ILE A 41 -2.72 8.51 16.14
C ILE A 41 -1.29 8.97 15.82
N ALA A 42 -1.04 9.26 14.55
CA ALA A 42 0.23 9.87 14.12
C ALA A 42 0.40 11.26 14.76
N SER A 43 1.65 11.63 15.07
CA SER A 43 1.94 12.98 15.53
C SER A 43 1.59 14.02 14.45
N VAL A 44 1.37 15.27 14.86
CA VAL A 44 1.07 16.37 13.91
C VAL A 44 2.20 16.56 12.88
N GLU A 45 3.44 16.24 13.26
CA GLU A 45 4.62 16.33 12.39
C GLU A 45 4.67 15.20 11.34
N GLU A 46 4.09 14.05 11.65
CA GLU A 46 3.99 12.88 10.76
C GLU A 46 2.73 12.91 9.89
N ALA A 47 1.67 13.57 10.34
CA ALA A 47 0.43 13.72 9.60
C ALA A 47 0.67 14.52 8.30
N LYS A 48 0.60 13.84 7.16
CA LYS A 48 0.90 14.40 5.85
C LYS A 48 -0.17 14.06 4.83
N ILE A 49 -0.44 15.00 3.93
CA ILE A 49 -1.24 14.75 2.73
C ILE A 49 -0.30 14.35 1.60
N SER A 50 -0.56 13.19 1.00
CA SER A 50 0.14 12.71 -0.19
C SER A 50 -0.86 12.35 -1.28
N TYR A 51 -0.45 12.59 -2.52
CA TYR A 51 -1.21 12.26 -3.72
C TYR A 51 -0.49 11.13 -4.45
N LEU A 52 -1.20 10.04 -4.69
CA LEU A 52 -0.69 8.86 -5.35
C LEU A 52 -1.07 8.89 -6.83
N THR A 53 -0.07 8.77 -7.71
CA THR A 53 -0.26 8.67 -9.15
C THR A 53 0.04 7.23 -9.60
N SER A 54 -0.94 6.59 -10.22
CA SER A 54 -0.84 5.21 -10.70
C SER A 54 -0.68 5.13 -12.22
N ASP A 55 -0.10 4.02 -12.69
CA ASP A 55 -0.16 3.65 -14.10
C ASP A 55 -1.51 2.99 -14.49
N HIS A 56 -1.62 2.55 -15.75
CA HIS A 56 -2.84 1.98 -16.32
C HIS A 56 -3.31 0.67 -15.65
N LEU A 57 -2.41 -0.06 -14.98
CA LEU A 57 -2.78 -1.26 -14.20
C LEU A 57 -3.13 -0.92 -12.75
N GLY A 58 -2.97 0.34 -12.34
CA GLY A 58 -3.16 0.77 -10.96
C GLY A 58 -1.89 0.71 -10.12
N ASN A 59 -0.72 0.37 -10.69
CA ASN A 59 0.53 0.36 -9.93
C ASN A 59 0.89 1.79 -9.51
N PRO A 60 1.15 2.05 -8.23
CA PRO A 60 1.51 3.38 -7.78
C PRO A 60 2.95 3.72 -8.15
N ARG A 61 3.11 4.71 -9.04
CA ARG A 61 4.40 5.11 -9.62
C ARG A 61 5.05 6.28 -8.89
N VAL A 62 4.26 7.26 -8.47
CA VAL A 62 4.76 8.50 -7.90
C VAL A 62 3.88 8.92 -6.73
N LEU A 63 4.52 9.31 -5.63
CA LEU A 63 3.87 10.05 -4.54
C LEU A 63 4.38 11.48 -4.48
N THR A 64 3.41 12.38 -4.43
CA THR A 64 3.60 13.83 -4.40
C THR A 64 3.04 14.37 -3.10
N GLU A 65 3.80 15.19 -2.38
CA GLU A 65 3.32 15.84 -1.15
C GLU A 65 2.41 17.04 -1.47
N GLN A 66 1.78 17.61 -0.46
CA GLN A 66 0.89 18.77 -0.61
C GLN A 66 1.51 19.97 -1.36
N SER A 67 2.83 20.16 -1.27
CA SER A 67 3.57 21.21 -1.96
C SER A 67 3.72 20.99 -3.47
N GLY A 68 3.38 19.80 -3.98
CA GLY A 68 3.65 19.40 -5.37
C GLY A 68 5.02 18.74 -5.57
N LYS A 69 5.84 18.61 -4.53
CA LYS A 69 7.13 17.92 -4.60
C LYS A 69 6.94 16.39 -4.61
N VAL A 70 7.61 15.72 -5.54
CA VAL A 70 7.71 14.26 -5.54
C VAL A 70 8.67 13.79 -4.45
N TYR A 71 8.21 12.90 -3.58
CA TYR A 71 9.03 12.34 -2.49
C TYR A 71 9.22 10.83 -2.58
N SER A 72 8.38 10.11 -3.33
CA SER A 72 8.58 8.68 -3.60
C SER A 72 8.29 8.35 -5.06
N ARG A 73 9.09 7.43 -5.61
CA ARG A 73 9.00 6.88 -6.95
C ARG A 73 9.17 5.36 -6.89
N ARG A 74 8.41 4.66 -7.72
CA ARG A 74 8.51 3.20 -7.88
C ARG A 74 8.26 2.79 -9.31
N ASP A 75 9.01 1.80 -9.72
CA ASP A 75 8.82 1.12 -10.99
C ASP A 75 8.68 -0.37 -10.75
N PHE A 76 7.84 -1.03 -11.54
CA PHE A 76 7.56 -2.45 -11.42
C PHE A 76 7.96 -3.20 -12.69
N THR A 77 8.43 -4.43 -12.54
CA THR A 77 8.54 -5.41 -13.63
C THR A 77 7.14 -5.85 -14.07
N PRO A 78 7.00 -6.58 -15.20
CA PRO A 78 5.69 -7.03 -15.68
C PRO A 78 4.87 -7.86 -14.67
N PHE A 79 5.54 -8.53 -13.73
CA PHE A 79 4.93 -9.36 -12.68
C PHE A 79 4.96 -8.70 -11.29
N GLY A 80 5.20 -7.39 -11.20
CA GLY A 80 5.01 -6.66 -9.95
C GLY A 80 6.17 -6.69 -8.95
N GLU A 81 7.36 -7.10 -9.39
CA GLU A 81 8.59 -6.89 -8.62
C GLU A 81 9.01 -5.41 -8.72
N GLU A 82 9.36 -4.79 -7.60
CA GLU A 82 9.88 -3.42 -7.62
C GLU A 82 11.29 -3.40 -8.22
N ILE A 83 11.50 -2.60 -9.25
CA ILE A 83 12.78 -2.48 -9.93
C ILE A 83 13.74 -1.64 -9.09
N ARG A 84 14.85 -2.25 -8.65
CA ARG A 84 15.95 -1.57 -7.96
C ARG A 84 17.23 -1.68 -8.78
N THR A 85 17.73 -0.55 -9.26
CA THR A 85 18.98 -0.47 -10.06
C THR A 85 19.83 0.70 -9.58
N PRO A 86 21.14 0.74 -9.89
CA PRO A 86 22.01 1.86 -9.48
C PRO A 86 21.54 3.25 -9.95
N GLN A 87 20.73 3.32 -11.00
CA GLN A 87 20.14 4.57 -11.52
C GLN A 87 18.88 5.00 -10.76
N ARG A 88 18.27 4.11 -9.99
CA ARG A 88 17.09 4.35 -9.15
C ARG A 88 17.54 4.59 -7.72
N THR A 89 18.04 5.80 -7.48
CA THR A 89 18.63 6.17 -6.19
C THR A 89 17.61 6.77 -5.22
N GLU A 90 17.94 6.73 -3.93
CA GLU A 90 17.13 7.36 -2.88
C GLU A 90 17.02 8.88 -3.06
N GLN A 91 18.05 9.55 -3.58
CA GLN A 91 18.01 11.00 -3.86
C GLN A 91 16.96 11.33 -4.93
N LEU A 92 16.65 10.38 -5.81
CA LEU A 92 15.58 10.47 -6.80
C LEU A 92 14.25 9.93 -6.25
N GLY A 93 14.12 9.68 -4.95
CA GLY A 93 12.91 9.19 -4.31
C GLY A 93 12.61 7.70 -4.55
N TYR A 94 13.56 6.91 -5.07
CA TYR A 94 13.43 5.45 -5.11
C TYR A 94 13.87 4.86 -3.77
N SER A 95 13.03 5.00 -2.75
CA SER A 95 13.28 4.49 -1.41
C SER A 95 12.06 3.72 -0.90
N VAL A 96 12.22 3.02 0.22
CA VAL A 96 11.10 2.36 0.91
C VAL A 96 10.15 3.44 1.44
N ASP A 97 8.84 3.20 1.30
CA ASP A 97 7.79 4.01 1.88
C ASP A 97 6.67 3.13 2.46
N ALA A 98 5.71 3.76 3.13
CA ALA A 98 4.63 3.08 3.84
C ALA A 98 3.42 2.69 2.96
N VAL A 99 3.45 2.95 1.65
CA VAL A 99 2.31 2.60 0.78
C VAL A 99 2.29 1.10 0.57
N LYS A 100 1.22 0.48 1.04
CA LYS A 100 1.01 -0.96 0.91
C LYS A 100 0.46 -1.37 -0.45
N GLN A 101 -0.27 -0.49 -1.13
CA GLN A 101 -0.75 -0.77 -2.48
C GLN A 101 0.46 -0.86 -3.41
N LYS A 102 0.61 -2.00 -4.09
CA LYS A 102 1.72 -2.28 -5.00
C LYS A 102 1.18 -2.71 -6.36
N PHE A 103 1.51 -3.92 -6.80
CA PHE A 103 1.16 -4.40 -8.13
C PHE A 103 -0.35 -4.50 -8.30
N THR A 104 -0.86 -3.94 -9.39
CA THR A 104 -2.29 -3.78 -9.72
C THR A 104 -3.14 -3.09 -8.64
N GLY A 105 -2.49 -2.38 -7.72
CA GLY A 105 -3.13 -1.75 -6.56
C GLY A 105 -3.48 -2.71 -5.42
N TYR A 106 -3.05 -3.98 -5.47
CA TYR A 106 -3.23 -4.93 -4.37
C TYR A 106 -2.38 -4.54 -3.15
N GLU A 107 -2.88 -4.83 -1.95
CA GLU A 107 -2.18 -4.57 -0.69
C GLU A 107 -1.10 -5.63 -0.48
N ARG A 108 0.17 -5.23 -0.45
CA ARG A 108 1.29 -6.08 -0.06
C ARG A 108 1.34 -6.22 1.45
N ASP A 109 1.33 -7.45 1.92
CA ASP A 109 1.64 -7.76 3.29
C ASP A 109 3.15 -7.88 3.48
N SER A 110 3.74 -7.04 4.34
CA SER A 110 5.19 -7.00 4.55
C SER A 110 5.76 -8.18 5.34
N GLU A 111 4.90 -9.02 5.93
CA GLU A 111 5.33 -10.23 6.64
C GLU A 111 5.57 -11.39 5.66
N SER A 112 4.70 -11.52 4.66
CA SER A 112 4.75 -12.60 3.65
C SER A 112 5.30 -12.17 2.29
N GLU A 113 5.36 -10.87 2.02
CA GLU A 113 5.61 -10.27 0.69
C GLU A 113 4.57 -10.67 -0.38
N PHE A 114 3.40 -11.16 0.05
CA PHE A 114 2.30 -11.49 -0.85
C PHE A 114 1.32 -10.34 -1.00
N ASP A 115 0.81 -10.18 -2.21
CA ASP A 115 -0.18 -9.17 -2.55
C ASP A 115 -1.60 -9.76 -2.38
N TYR A 116 -2.45 -9.10 -1.61
CA TYR A 116 -3.84 -9.51 -1.40
C TYR A 116 -4.70 -9.18 -2.63
N ALA A 117 -4.84 -10.16 -3.52
CA ALA A 117 -5.64 -10.08 -4.74
C ALA A 117 -7.12 -10.48 -4.48
N LYS A 118 -7.68 -9.97 -3.38
CA LYS A 118 -9.04 -10.28 -2.90
C LYS A 118 -9.19 -11.77 -2.56
N ALA A 119 -9.81 -12.57 -3.41
CA ALA A 119 -10.07 -13.99 -3.13
C ALA A 119 -8.81 -14.88 -3.11
N ARG A 120 -7.64 -14.33 -3.46
CA ARG A 120 -6.36 -15.06 -3.58
C ARG A 120 -5.20 -14.18 -3.13
N TYR A 121 -4.06 -14.82 -2.86
CA TYR A 121 -2.77 -14.15 -2.67
C TYR A 121 -1.93 -14.28 -3.93
N TYR A 122 -1.23 -13.21 -4.30
CA TYR A 122 -0.34 -13.13 -5.44
C TYR A 122 1.11 -13.04 -4.99
N SER A 123 2.01 -13.73 -5.69
CA SER A 123 3.45 -13.68 -5.46
C SER A 123 4.15 -13.26 -6.75
N ASN A 124 4.80 -12.10 -6.73
CA ASN A 124 5.57 -11.59 -7.86
C ASN A 124 6.78 -12.46 -8.24
N GLN A 125 7.24 -13.31 -7.32
CA GLN A 125 8.36 -14.23 -7.56
C GLN A 125 8.02 -15.35 -8.54
N TYR A 126 6.73 -15.68 -8.67
CA TYR A 126 6.28 -16.83 -9.46
C TYR A 126 5.46 -16.47 -10.70
N GLY A 127 5.12 -15.19 -10.90
CA GLY A 127 4.44 -14.71 -12.10
C GLY A 127 2.93 -14.80 -12.03
#